data_AF-A0AAU1HDM9-F1
#
_entry.id   AF-A0AAU1HDM9-F1
#
_cell.length_a   1.000
_cell.length_b   1.000
_cell.length_c   1.000
_cell.angle_alpha   90.00
_cell.angle_beta   90.00
_cell.angle_gamma   90.00
#
_symmetry.space_group_name_H-M   'P 1'
#
loop_
_entity.id
_entity.type
_entity.pdbx_description
1 polymer ?
#
loop_
_entity_poly.entity_id
_entity_poly.type
_entity_poly.pdbx_seq_one_letter_code
_entity_poly.pdbx_strand_id
1 'polypeptide(L)'
;MSLPRETVVAQLGDKASAKRRSAARRLGRSPDVTAGPALLDALRRETGDPRTWETQYEMVMALGACAYGPAVGFLSELARRPTEHTALHVALGDALVRLRGPGEGAAALEWCLGHRNPALADGAFRAVAALAPPLDATTVDRVLDFLDPLDRFDGLRYWAAVAARDWPGDRVRAFLDSCAAGPRADVADAAAASLERRRR
;
A
#
# COMPACT_ATOMS: atom_id res chain seq x y z
N MET A 1 24.68 -17.97 -2.60
CA MET A 1 24.10 -18.62 -1.41
C MET A 1 23.22 -17.60 -0.69
N SER A 2 21.96 -17.94 -0.37
CA SER A 2 21.09 -17.06 0.42
C SER A 2 21.54 -17.06 1.88
N LEU A 3 21.51 -15.91 2.56
CA LEU A 3 21.78 -15.86 4.00
C LEU A 3 20.65 -16.55 4.77
N PRO A 4 20.95 -17.26 5.88
CA PRO A 4 19.92 -17.78 6.79
C PRO A 4 19.04 -16.64 7.31
N ARG A 5 17.74 -16.91 7.50
CA ARG A 5 16.77 -15.89 7.95
C ARG A 5 17.17 -15.25 9.27
N GLU A 6 17.63 -16.03 10.23
CA GLU A 6 18.11 -15.54 11.53
C GLU A 6 19.25 -14.53 11.37
N THR A 7 20.17 -14.78 10.43
CA THR A 7 21.24 -13.84 10.10
C THR A 7 20.70 -12.55 9.49
N VAL A 8 19.66 -12.64 8.64
CA VAL A 8 19.00 -11.45 8.07
C VAL A 8 18.26 -10.67 9.16
N VAL A 9 17.55 -11.35 10.07
CA VAL A 9 16.86 -10.72 11.20
C VAL A 9 17.86 -10.00 12.11
N ALA A 10 19.01 -10.61 12.43
CA ALA A 10 20.06 -9.97 13.22
C ALA A 10 20.59 -8.67 12.58
N GLN A 11 20.61 -8.58 11.24
CA GLN A 11 21.05 -7.38 10.53
C GLN A 11 20.10 -6.18 10.69
N LEU A 12 18.86 -6.39 11.14
CA LEU A 12 17.95 -5.28 11.51
C LEU A 12 18.48 -4.47 12.71
N GLY A 13 19.42 -5.01 13.48
CA GLY A 13 20.10 -4.32 14.58
C GLY A 13 21.47 -3.75 14.24
N ASP A 14 21.92 -3.81 12.97
CA ASP A 14 23.25 -3.33 12.59
C ASP A 14 23.35 -1.80 12.75
N LYS A 15 24.53 -1.30 13.14
CA LYS A 15 24.81 0.14 13.29
C LYS A 15 24.61 0.90 11.97
N ALA A 16 24.87 0.27 10.83
CA ALA A 16 24.73 0.88 9.52
C ALA A 16 23.28 0.78 8.99
N SER A 17 22.65 1.94 8.76
CA SER A 17 21.29 2.04 8.19
C SER A 17 21.14 1.27 6.88
N ALA A 18 22.17 1.31 6.00
CA ALA A 18 22.16 0.58 4.73
C ALA A 18 22.02 -0.95 4.89
N LYS A 19 22.61 -1.53 5.95
CA LYS A 19 22.49 -2.96 6.24
C LYS A 19 21.11 -3.30 6.80
N ARG A 20 20.57 -2.47 7.69
CA ARG A 20 19.19 -2.61 8.21
C ARG A 20 18.17 -2.55 7.07
N ARG A 21 18.31 -1.58 6.17
CA ARG A 21 17.50 -1.44 4.96
C ARG A 21 17.57 -2.68 4.07
N SER A 22 18.79 -3.17 3.81
CA SER A 22 19.01 -4.39 3.01
C SER A 22 18.36 -5.62 3.64
N ALA A 23 18.43 -5.74 4.97
CA ALA A 23 17.79 -6.80 5.72
C ALA A 23 16.26 -6.73 5.60
N ALA A 24 15.65 -5.56 5.85
CA ALA A 24 14.22 -5.35 5.69
C ALA A 24 13.74 -5.71 4.26
N ARG A 25 14.45 -5.22 3.23
CA ARG A 25 14.15 -5.55 1.83
C ARG A 25 14.21 -7.06 1.55
N ARG A 26 15.19 -7.78 2.12
CA ARG A 26 15.31 -9.24 1.97
C ARG A 26 14.17 -9.97 2.65
N LEU A 27 13.77 -9.55 3.84
CA LEU A 27 12.63 -10.11 4.57
C LEU A 27 11.32 -9.87 3.80
N GLY A 28 11.13 -8.69 3.20
CA GLY A 28 9.97 -8.42 2.35
C GLY A 28 9.90 -9.29 1.08
N ARG A 29 11.03 -9.72 0.52
CA ARG A 29 11.08 -10.62 -0.65
C ARG A 29 10.85 -12.09 -0.32
N SER A 30 11.07 -12.49 0.93
CA SER A 30 10.83 -13.85 1.42
C SER A 30 10.06 -13.75 2.74
N PRO A 31 8.79 -13.32 2.66
CA PRO A 31 8.00 -12.95 3.83
C PRO A 31 7.75 -14.15 4.74
N ASP A 32 7.85 -13.90 6.04
CA ASP A 32 7.52 -14.85 7.09
C ASP A 32 7.06 -14.06 8.32
N VAL A 33 5.88 -14.40 8.84
CA VAL A 33 5.27 -13.72 9.99
C VAL A 33 6.18 -13.72 11.23
N THR A 34 7.07 -14.71 11.37
CA THR A 34 8.04 -14.82 12.48
C THR A 34 9.09 -13.71 12.48
N ALA A 35 9.33 -13.04 11.34
CA ALA A 35 10.22 -11.87 11.26
C ALA A 35 9.53 -10.56 11.71
N GLY A 36 8.20 -10.57 11.82
CA GLY A 36 7.37 -9.41 12.15
C GLY A 36 7.74 -8.69 13.46
N PRO A 37 7.94 -9.38 14.60
CA PRO A 37 8.32 -8.74 15.85
C PRO A 37 9.63 -7.95 15.72
N ALA A 38 10.66 -8.56 15.12
CA ALA A 38 11.97 -7.91 14.94
C ALA A 38 11.91 -6.72 13.97
N LEU A 39 11.11 -6.80 12.91
CA LEU A 39 10.85 -5.69 12.00
C LEU A 39 10.15 -4.52 12.70
N LEU A 40 9.14 -4.80 13.52
CA LEU A 40 8.41 -3.77 14.25
C LEU A 40 9.30 -3.07 15.28
N ASP A 41 10.09 -3.83 16.05
CA ASP A 41 11.02 -3.27 17.02
C ASP A 41 12.14 -2.46 16.34
N ALA A 42 12.62 -2.91 15.18
CA ALA A 42 13.58 -2.14 14.39
C ALA A 42 12.96 -0.84 13.88
N LEU A 43 11.76 -0.88 13.31
CA LEU A 43 11.07 0.31 12.81
C LEU A 43 10.84 1.33 13.93
N ARG A 44 10.40 0.90 15.12
CA ARG A 44 10.23 1.78 16.28
C ARG A 44 11.50 2.58 16.60
N ARG A 45 12.67 1.92 16.56
CA ARG A 45 13.96 2.59 16.75
C ARG A 45 14.31 3.55 15.62
N GLU A 46 13.97 3.21 14.37
CA GLU A 46 14.22 4.09 13.22
C GLU A 46 13.38 5.36 13.22
N THR A 47 12.15 5.34 13.75
CA THR A 47 11.25 6.51 13.70
C THR A 47 11.76 7.74 14.46
N GLY A 48 12.81 7.60 15.27
CA GLY A 48 13.48 8.73 15.94
C GLY A 48 14.50 9.48 15.07
N ASP A 49 14.90 8.94 13.91
CA ASP A 49 15.88 9.57 13.02
C ASP A 49 15.26 9.89 11.64
N PRO A 50 15.02 11.17 11.32
CA PRO A 50 14.43 11.54 10.03
C PRO A 50 15.33 11.20 8.83
N ARG A 51 16.63 10.96 9.05
CA ARG A 51 17.59 10.62 7.98
C ARG A 51 17.46 9.17 7.50
N THR A 52 16.65 8.35 8.14
CA THR A 52 16.52 6.92 7.83
C THR A 52 15.19 6.56 7.16
N TRP A 53 14.53 7.53 6.52
CA TRP A 53 13.22 7.32 5.90
C TRP A 53 13.21 6.17 4.87
N GLU A 54 14.29 5.93 4.10
CA GLU A 54 14.34 4.77 3.19
C GLU A 54 14.38 3.44 3.95
N THR A 55 15.01 3.42 5.12
CA THR A 55 15.04 2.24 5.99
C THR A 55 13.67 2.01 6.61
N GLN A 56 13.00 3.09 7.07
CA GLN A 56 11.62 3.04 7.55
C GLN A 56 10.68 2.51 6.46
N TYR A 57 10.80 3.02 5.22
CA TYR A 57 10.04 2.56 4.06
C TYR A 57 10.17 1.04 3.86
N GLU A 58 11.40 0.51 3.79
CA GLU A 58 11.61 -0.93 3.57
C GLU A 58 11.09 -1.77 4.74
N MET A 59 11.20 -1.28 5.98
CA MET A 59 10.65 -1.98 7.15
C MET A 59 9.12 -2.00 7.14
N VAL A 60 8.47 -0.89 6.76
CA VAL A 60 7.01 -0.83 6.62
C VAL A 60 6.52 -1.78 5.53
N MET A 61 7.15 -1.76 4.35
CA MET A 61 6.82 -2.69 3.26
C MET A 61 7.02 -4.15 3.69
N ALA A 62 8.12 -4.46 4.39
CA ALA A 62 8.39 -5.80 4.89
C ALA A 62 7.36 -6.25 5.94
N LEU A 63 6.92 -5.36 6.84
CA LEU A 63 5.84 -5.66 7.80
C LEU A 63 4.54 -6.04 7.09
N GLY A 64 4.14 -5.26 6.07
CA GLY A 64 2.98 -5.54 5.23
C GLY A 64 3.11 -6.89 4.52
N ALA A 65 4.27 -7.18 3.92
CA ALA A 65 4.53 -8.45 3.24
C ALA A 65 4.52 -9.66 4.20
N CYS A 66 5.02 -9.50 5.42
CA CYS A 66 5.02 -10.56 6.45
C CYS A 66 3.65 -10.73 7.14
N ALA A 67 2.64 -9.94 6.79
CA ALA A 67 1.30 -9.97 7.38
C ALA A 67 1.31 -9.88 8.93
N TYR A 68 2.24 -9.12 9.51
CA TYR A 68 2.39 -9.01 10.96
C TYR A 68 1.36 -8.04 11.58
N GLY A 69 0.13 -8.53 11.78
CA GLY A 69 -1.01 -7.77 12.30
C GLY A 69 -0.76 -6.91 13.55
N PRO A 70 0.07 -7.32 14.53
CA PRO A 70 0.37 -6.46 15.70
C PRO A 70 1.03 -5.11 15.36
N ALA A 71 1.58 -4.93 14.15
CA ALA A 71 2.15 -3.66 13.72
C ALA A 71 1.10 -2.58 13.40
N VAL A 72 -0.17 -2.94 13.18
CA VAL A 72 -1.17 -2.02 12.63
C VAL A 72 -1.36 -0.76 13.48
N GLY A 73 -1.43 -0.89 14.81
CA GLY A 73 -1.60 0.26 15.70
C GLY A 73 -0.45 1.28 15.53
N PHE A 74 0.78 0.78 15.54
CA PHE A 74 1.97 1.61 15.38
C PHE A 74 2.06 2.25 13.98
N LEU A 75 1.76 1.50 12.91
CA LEU A 75 1.76 2.05 11.55
C LEU A 75 0.65 3.09 11.34
N SER A 76 -0.51 2.90 11.99
CA SER A 76 -1.61 3.88 11.95
C SER A 76 -1.22 5.19 12.63
N GLU A 77 -0.51 5.12 13.76
CA GLU A 77 0.06 6.30 14.42
C GLU A 77 1.13 6.97 13.56
N LEU A 78 2.03 6.20 12.96
CA LEU A 78 3.10 6.71 12.11
C LEU A 78 2.54 7.43 10.88
N ALA A 79 1.47 6.91 10.26
CA ALA A 79 0.80 7.52 9.11
C ALA A 79 0.10 8.86 9.40
N ARG A 80 -0.12 9.20 10.68
CA ARG A 80 -0.66 10.50 11.09
C ARG A 80 0.43 11.53 11.39
N ARG A 81 1.70 11.11 11.46
CA ARG A 81 2.80 12.04 11.75
C ARG A 81 3.15 12.83 10.49
N PRO A 82 3.43 14.13 10.62
CA PRO A 82 3.91 14.91 9.50
C PRO A 82 5.28 14.40 9.06
N THR A 83 5.47 14.27 7.75
CA THR A 83 6.77 13.96 7.14
C THR A 83 6.79 14.51 5.71
N GLU A 84 7.96 14.97 5.28
CA GLU A 84 8.19 15.41 3.89
C GLU A 84 8.37 14.22 2.93
N HIS A 85 8.55 13.01 3.48
CA HIS A 85 8.81 11.80 2.69
C HIS A 85 7.51 11.12 2.26
N THR A 86 6.91 11.58 1.16
CA THR A 86 5.68 11.04 0.59
C THR A 86 5.73 9.52 0.35
N ALA A 87 6.89 8.98 -0.06
CA ALA A 87 7.10 7.55 -0.25
C ALA A 87 6.81 6.73 1.02
N LEU A 88 7.09 7.27 2.21
CA LEU A 88 6.77 6.59 3.47
C LEU A 88 5.25 6.45 3.66
N HIS A 89 4.46 7.47 3.29
CA HIS A 89 3.00 7.37 3.30
C HIS A 89 2.49 6.32 2.31
N VAL A 90 3.10 6.21 1.12
CA VAL A 90 2.78 5.13 0.17
C VAL A 90 3.01 3.76 0.80
N ALA A 91 4.17 3.54 1.44
CA ALA A 91 4.43 2.28 2.12
C ALA A 91 3.44 2.01 3.25
N LEU A 92 3.07 3.03 4.03
CA LEU A 92 2.12 2.89 5.13
C LEU A 92 0.72 2.52 4.63
N GLY A 93 0.24 3.14 3.54
CA GLY A 93 -1.05 2.81 2.94
C GLY A 93 -1.08 1.37 2.42
N ASP A 94 -0.02 0.94 1.73
CA ASP A 94 0.09 -0.43 1.22
C ASP A 94 0.14 -1.45 2.38
N ALA A 95 0.99 -1.21 3.38
CA ALA A 95 1.13 -2.10 4.52
C ALA A 95 -0.16 -2.18 5.36
N LEU A 96 -0.84 -1.06 5.63
CA LEU A 96 -2.07 -1.06 6.43
C LEU A 96 -3.19 -1.89 5.79
N VAL A 97 -3.33 -1.84 4.45
CA VAL A 97 -4.30 -2.71 3.75
C VAL A 97 -3.87 -4.17 3.81
N ARG A 98 -2.58 -4.50 3.62
CA ARG A 98 -2.07 -5.88 3.68
C ARG A 98 -2.18 -6.53 5.06
N LEU A 99 -2.00 -5.74 6.12
CA LEU A 99 -2.02 -6.22 7.50
C LEU A 99 -3.44 -6.46 8.03
N ARG A 100 -4.44 -5.83 7.42
CA ARG A 100 -5.85 -6.01 7.73
C ARG A 100 -6.32 -7.24 6.97
N GLY A 101 -6.73 -8.27 7.70
CA GLY A 101 -7.00 -9.60 7.16
C GLY A 101 -8.10 -9.64 6.09
N PRO A 102 -8.39 -10.82 5.51
CA PRO A 102 -9.47 -10.98 4.54
C PRO A 102 -10.79 -10.44 5.11
N GLY A 103 -11.37 -9.42 4.45
CA GLY A 103 -12.60 -8.75 4.88
C GLY A 103 -12.40 -7.41 5.61
N GLU A 104 -11.21 -7.11 6.13
CA GLU A 104 -10.91 -5.80 6.74
C GLU A 104 -10.20 -4.83 5.77
N GLY A 105 -9.79 -5.30 4.59
CA GLY A 105 -9.12 -4.48 3.58
C GLY A 105 -9.96 -3.28 3.11
N ALA A 106 -11.29 -3.42 3.04
CA ALA A 106 -12.20 -2.32 2.73
C ALA A 106 -12.14 -1.21 3.80
N ALA A 107 -12.23 -1.59 5.08
CA ALA A 107 -12.11 -0.64 6.19
C ALA A 107 -10.73 0.06 6.23
N ALA A 108 -9.66 -0.68 5.89
CA ALA A 108 -8.31 -0.13 5.79
C ALA A 108 -8.19 0.91 4.67
N LEU A 109 -8.77 0.62 3.51
CA LEU A 109 -8.85 1.54 2.38
C LEU A 109 -9.62 2.81 2.78
N GLU A 110 -10.83 2.66 3.33
CA GLU A 110 -11.65 3.80 3.78
C GLU A 110 -10.94 4.67 4.79
N TRP A 111 -10.24 4.04 5.74
CA TRP A 111 -9.40 4.75 6.71
C TRP A 111 -8.33 5.58 6.00
N CYS A 112 -7.64 5.02 5.01
CA CYS A 112 -6.62 5.76 4.25
C CYS A 112 -7.21 6.95 3.47
N LEU A 113 -8.36 6.77 2.82
CA LEU A 113 -9.05 7.85 2.09
C LEU A 113 -9.50 8.98 3.04
N GLY A 114 -9.97 8.63 4.24
CA GLY A 114 -10.42 9.59 5.24
C GLY A 114 -9.33 10.55 5.74
N HIS A 115 -8.04 10.19 5.63
CA HIS A 115 -6.92 11.05 6.03
C HIS A 115 -6.56 12.12 5.00
N ARG A 116 -7.20 12.10 3.81
CA ARG A 116 -6.98 13.07 2.72
C ARG A 116 -5.51 13.28 2.35
N ASN A 117 -4.69 12.23 2.51
CA ASN A 117 -3.30 12.21 2.08
C ASN A 117 -3.20 11.39 0.78
N PRO A 118 -2.97 12.03 -0.38
CA PRO A 118 -2.89 11.34 -1.67
C PRO A 118 -1.86 10.21 -1.69
N ALA A 119 -0.69 10.39 -1.08
CA ALA A 119 0.34 9.35 -1.05
C ALA A 119 -0.09 8.13 -0.22
N LEU A 120 -0.83 8.34 0.87
CA LEU A 120 -1.40 7.26 1.66
C LEU A 120 -2.48 6.49 0.87
N ALA A 121 -3.34 7.21 0.15
CA ALA A 121 -4.36 6.62 -0.72
C ALA A 121 -3.73 5.82 -1.88
N ASP A 122 -2.66 6.33 -2.50
CA ASP A 122 -1.88 5.63 -3.54
C ASP A 122 -1.39 4.27 -3.04
N GLY A 123 -0.77 4.26 -1.85
CA GLY A 123 -0.37 3.03 -1.17
C GLY A 123 -1.50 2.04 -0.98
N ALA A 124 -2.65 2.52 -0.48
CA ALA A 124 -3.82 1.68 -0.25
C ALA A 124 -4.35 1.09 -1.57
N PHE A 125 -4.47 1.88 -2.64
CA PHE A 125 -4.90 1.39 -3.95
C PHE A 125 -3.96 0.35 -4.53
N ARG A 126 -2.63 0.51 -4.37
CA ARG A 126 -1.64 -0.50 -4.77
C ARG A 126 -1.91 -1.84 -4.10
N ALA A 127 -2.13 -1.84 -2.80
CA ALA A 127 -2.44 -3.06 -2.04
C ALA A 127 -3.78 -3.67 -2.47
N VAL A 128 -4.83 -2.86 -2.67
CA VAL A 128 -6.14 -3.33 -3.15
C VAL A 128 -6.03 -3.94 -4.54
N ALA A 129 -5.28 -3.31 -5.46
CA ALA A 129 -5.04 -3.85 -6.80
C ALA A 129 -4.29 -5.20 -6.75
N ALA A 130 -3.34 -5.35 -5.83
CA ALA A 130 -2.55 -6.57 -5.68
C ALA A 130 -3.31 -7.71 -4.99
N LEU A 131 -4.10 -7.40 -3.96
CA LEU A 131 -4.80 -8.38 -3.12
C LEU A 131 -6.22 -8.69 -3.61
N ALA A 132 -6.83 -7.79 -4.37
CA ALA A 132 -8.22 -7.83 -4.78
C ALA A 132 -9.19 -8.21 -3.63
N PRO A 133 -9.15 -7.52 -2.47
CA PRO A 133 -10.10 -7.80 -1.39
C PRO A 133 -11.52 -7.52 -1.87
N PRO A 134 -12.53 -8.26 -1.39
CA PRO A 134 -13.93 -7.97 -1.72
C PRO A 134 -14.30 -6.58 -1.20
N LEU A 135 -14.78 -5.72 -2.08
CA LEU A 135 -15.36 -4.41 -1.75
C LEU A 135 -16.86 -4.45 -2.00
N ASP A 136 -17.65 -3.95 -1.06
CA ASP A 136 -19.09 -3.76 -1.28
C ASP A 136 -19.36 -2.49 -2.11
N ALA A 137 -20.59 -2.36 -2.61
CA ALA A 137 -20.98 -1.22 -3.44
C ALA A 137 -20.78 0.13 -2.71
N THR A 138 -21.04 0.18 -1.41
CA THR A 138 -20.86 1.38 -0.57
C THR A 138 -19.41 1.83 -0.53
N THR A 139 -18.48 0.90 -0.32
CA THR A 139 -17.04 1.18 -0.30
C THR A 139 -16.57 1.64 -1.68
N VAL A 140 -17.04 0.98 -2.75
CA VAL A 140 -16.73 1.36 -4.12
C VAL A 140 -17.21 2.77 -4.43
N ASP A 141 -18.44 3.13 -4.04
CA ASP A 141 -18.97 4.47 -4.25
C ASP A 141 -18.11 5.53 -3.56
N ARG A 142 -17.66 5.28 -2.32
CA ARG A 142 -16.75 6.19 -1.59
C ARG A 142 -15.39 6.34 -2.28
N VAL A 143 -14.87 5.27 -2.85
CA VAL A 143 -13.63 5.32 -3.65
C VAL A 143 -13.83 6.18 -4.89
N LEU A 144 -14.95 6.01 -5.60
CA LEU A 144 -15.25 6.80 -6.79
C LEU A 144 -15.47 8.27 -6.44
N ASP A 145 -16.20 8.58 -5.37
CA ASP A 145 -16.38 9.96 -4.88
C ASP A 145 -15.03 10.63 -4.51
N PHE A 146 -14.06 9.86 -4.02
CA PHE A 146 -12.71 10.35 -3.75
C PHE A 146 -11.92 10.66 -5.04
N LEU A 147 -12.12 9.85 -6.09
CA LEU A 147 -11.39 9.97 -7.36
C LEU A 147 -12.03 10.98 -8.34
N ASP A 148 -13.34 11.15 -8.28
CA ASP A 148 -14.13 12.02 -9.17
C ASP A 148 -13.58 13.46 -9.27
N PRO A 149 -13.20 14.16 -8.18
CA PRO A 149 -12.68 15.52 -8.27
C PRO A 149 -11.23 15.61 -8.77
N LEU A 150 -10.51 14.49 -8.92
CA LEU A 150 -9.11 14.50 -9.34
C LEU A 150 -8.97 14.85 -10.82
N ASP A 151 -7.87 15.52 -11.17
CA ASP A 151 -7.55 15.80 -12.56
C ASP A 151 -7.35 14.52 -13.39
N ARG A 152 -7.58 14.59 -14.70
CA ARG A 152 -7.45 13.43 -15.61
C ARG A 152 -6.01 12.94 -15.78
N PHE A 153 -5.02 13.77 -15.43
CA PHE A 153 -3.60 13.39 -15.38
C PHE A 153 -3.18 12.83 -14.00
N ASP A 154 -4.06 12.82 -13.00
CA ASP A 154 -3.73 12.38 -11.66
C ASP A 154 -3.33 10.89 -11.63
N GLY A 155 -2.17 10.60 -11.03
CA GLY A 155 -1.61 9.25 -10.96
C GLY A 155 -2.39 8.29 -10.07
N LEU A 156 -3.20 8.79 -9.13
CA LEU A 156 -4.03 7.95 -8.26
C LEU A 156 -5.03 7.11 -9.03
N ARG A 157 -5.44 7.59 -10.21
CA ARG A 157 -6.37 6.88 -11.08
C ARG A 157 -5.80 5.55 -11.60
N TYR A 158 -4.48 5.40 -11.69
CA TYR A 158 -3.85 4.19 -12.22
C TYR A 158 -4.20 2.95 -11.39
N TRP A 159 -3.85 2.93 -10.10
CA TRP A 159 -4.08 1.75 -9.26
C TRP A 159 -5.56 1.50 -8.99
N ALA A 160 -6.38 2.55 -8.93
CA ALA A 160 -7.82 2.42 -8.88
C ALA A 160 -8.37 1.75 -10.15
N ALA A 161 -7.89 2.12 -11.35
CA ALA A 161 -8.29 1.48 -12.60
C ALA A 161 -7.89 0.00 -12.66
N VAL A 162 -6.71 -0.36 -12.14
CA VAL A 162 -6.27 -1.76 -12.00
C VAL A 162 -7.17 -2.54 -11.03
N ALA A 163 -7.49 -1.96 -9.87
CA ALA A 163 -8.31 -2.59 -8.84
C ALA A 163 -9.79 -2.74 -9.24
N ALA A 164 -10.31 -1.79 -10.03
CA ALA A 164 -11.71 -1.71 -10.43
C ALA A 164 -12.23 -2.89 -11.28
N ARG A 165 -11.34 -3.78 -11.74
CA ARG A 165 -11.70 -5.01 -12.47
C ARG A 165 -12.84 -5.79 -11.84
N ASP A 166 -12.84 -5.97 -10.51
CA ASP A 166 -13.77 -6.85 -9.79
C ASP A 166 -14.77 -6.07 -8.89
N TRP A 167 -14.81 -4.74 -8.99
CA TRP A 167 -15.68 -3.91 -8.14
C TRP A 167 -17.17 -3.98 -8.56
N PRO A 168 -18.13 -4.09 -7.64
CA PRO A 168 -19.56 -3.99 -7.97
C PRO A 168 -19.98 -2.57 -8.40
N GLY A 169 -21.11 -2.48 -9.11
CA GLY A 169 -21.80 -1.20 -9.39
C GLY A 169 -21.55 -0.62 -10.79
N ASP A 170 -22.55 0.11 -11.30
CA ASP A 170 -22.55 0.66 -12.66
C ASP A 170 -21.59 1.84 -12.83
N ARG A 171 -21.37 2.62 -11.77
CA ARG A 171 -20.43 3.76 -11.75
C ARG A 171 -18.99 3.35 -12.06
N VAL A 172 -18.61 2.11 -11.73
CA VAL A 172 -17.28 1.55 -12.03
C VAL A 172 -17.01 1.57 -13.53
N ARG A 173 -18.01 1.23 -14.35
CA ARG A 173 -17.87 1.25 -15.80
C ARG A 173 -17.65 2.68 -16.32
N ALA A 174 -18.43 3.64 -15.83
CA ALA A 174 -18.27 5.04 -16.20
C ALA A 174 -16.88 5.59 -15.82
N PHE A 175 -16.38 5.23 -14.63
CA PHE A 175 -15.03 5.55 -14.19
C PHE A 175 -13.96 4.96 -15.12
N LEU A 176 -14.06 3.67 -15.45
CA LEU A 176 -13.12 2.99 -16.34
C LEU A 176 -13.17 3.56 -17.78
N ASP A 177 -14.35 3.82 -18.32
CA ASP A 177 -14.51 4.44 -19.64
C ASP A 177 -13.89 5.86 -19.66
N SER A 178 -14.07 6.63 -18.58
CA SER A 178 -13.42 7.94 -18.41
C SER A 178 -11.90 7.85 -18.36
N CYS A 179 -11.36 6.88 -17.62
CA CYS A 179 -9.92 6.61 -17.56
C CYS A 179 -9.35 6.16 -18.92
N ALA A 180 -10.05 5.31 -19.66
CA ALA A 180 -9.68 4.84 -20.99
C ALA A 180 -9.65 5.96 -22.05
N ALA A 181 -10.53 6.94 -21.92
CA ALA A 181 -10.55 8.15 -22.74
C ALA A 181 -9.59 9.26 -22.24
N GLY A 182 -8.88 9.00 -21.13
CA GLY A 182 -7.99 9.95 -20.48
C GLY A 182 -6.69 10.21 -21.26
N PRO A 183 -5.99 11.32 -20.95
CA PRO A 183 -4.77 11.70 -21.65
C PRO A 183 -3.52 10.89 -21.25
N ARG A 184 -3.61 10.08 -20.18
CA ARG A 184 -2.52 9.27 -19.66
C ARG A 184 -2.61 7.83 -20.19
N ALA A 185 -1.66 7.46 -21.05
CA ALA A 185 -1.62 6.15 -21.69
C ALA A 185 -1.60 5.00 -20.67
N ASP A 186 -0.82 5.12 -19.59
CA ASP A 186 -0.72 4.08 -18.56
C ASP A 186 -2.03 3.85 -17.81
N VAL A 187 -2.78 4.91 -17.52
CA VAL A 187 -4.11 4.83 -16.89
C VAL A 187 -5.14 4.27 -17.89
N ALA A 188 -5.08 4.72 -19.15
CA ALA A 188 -5.99 4.28 -20.19
C ALA A 188 -5.84 2.78 -20.48
N ASP A 189 -4.60 2.29 -20.60
CA ASP A 189 -4.28 0.88 -20.83
C ASP A 189 -4.76 0.01 -19.66
N ALA A 190 -4.52 0.46 -18.42
CA ALA A 190 -5.01 -0.24 -17.22
C ALA A 190 -6.54 -0.33 -17.19
N ALA A 191 -7.23 0.76 -17.55
CA ALA A 191 -8.69 0.79 -17.59
C ALA A 191 -9.27 -0.10 -18.69
N ALA A 192 -8.66 -0.09 -19.88
CA ALA A 192 -9.06 -0.95 -20.99
C ALA A 192 -8.93 -2.44 -20.63
N ALA A 193 -7.83 -2.83 -19.99
CA ALA A 193 -7.62 -4.20 -19.51
C ALA A 193 -8.69 -4.61 -18.48
N SER A 194 -9.03 -3.73 -17.54
CA SER A 194 -10.11 -3.96 -16.57
C SER A 194 -11.49 -4.09 -17.23
N LEU A 195 -11.79 -3.26 -18.23
CA LEU A 195 -13.05 -3.33 -18.98
C LEU A 195 -13.20 -4.62 -19.78
N GLU A 196 -12.15 -5.09 -20.46
CA GLU A 196 -12.21 -6.33 -21.24
C GLU A 196 -12.56 -7.53 -20.36
N ARG A 197 -11.95 -7.61 -19.17
CA ARG A 197 -12.20 -8.70 -18.24
C ARG A 197 -13.61 -8.70 -17.68
N ARG A 198 -14.22 -7.53 -17.45
CA ARG A 198 -15.61 -7.39 -16.97
C ARG A 198 -16.68 -7.82 -17.98
N ARG A 199 -16.31 -7.99 -19.26
CA ARG A 199 -17.22 -8.45 -20.32
C ARG A 199 -17.24 -9.97 -20.47
N ARG A 200 -16.29 -10.68 -19.85
CA ARG A 200 -16.18 -12.15 -19.87
C ARG A 200 -16.91 -12.75 -18.68
#